data_AF-M4B4X1-F1
#
_entry.id   AF-M4B4X1-F1
#
_cell.length_a   1.000
_cell.length_b   1.000
_cell.length_c   1.000
_cell.angle_alpha   90.00
_cell.angle_beta   90.00
_cell.angle_gamma   90.00
#
_symmetry.space_group_name_H-M   'P 1'
#
loop_
_entity.id
_entity.type
_entity.pdbx_description
1 polymer ?
#
loop_
_entity_poly.entity_id
_entity_poly.type
_entity_poly.pdbx_seq_one_letter_code
_entity_poly.pdbx_strand_id
1 'polypeptide(L)'
;MGRGPRGGKWRLPPRRRDRVRVFRDLWERGYVVTFGSKFGADFLIYKDDPKRAHAEALIVVKAYEEEFARVDVVSFCRVAKMVKKQFLFASVRSNGDSGGTDGDNDKDTDSAVAVDSVVYVSLTHAVLVSRH
;
A
#
# COMPACT_ATOMS: atom_id res chain seq x y z
N MET A 1 18.70 -25.07 -35.42
CA MET A 1 17.47 -24.31 -35.11
C MET A 1 17.24 -24.35 -33.61
N GLY A 2 17.78 -23.38 -32.87
CA GLY A 2 17.59 -23.28 -31.42
C GLY A 2 16.28 -22.57 -31.11
N ARG A 3 15.39 -23.22 -30.35
CA ARG A 3 14.12 -22.64 -29.90
C ARG A 3 14.42 -21.45 -28.98
N GLY A 4 13.93 -20.27 -29.33
CA GLY A 4 14.04 -19.07 -28.48
C GLY A 4 13.26 -19.24 -27.17
N PRO A 5 13.69 -18.58 -26.07
CA PRO A 5 13.03 -18.69 -24.78
C PRO A 5 11.61 -18.11 -24.86
N ARG A 6 10.64 -18.92 -24.40
CA ARG A 6 9.22 -18.56 -24.33
C ARG A 6 9.03 -17.34 -23.42
N GLY A 7 8.21 -16.39 -23.88
CA GLY A 7 7.95 -15.11 -23.21
C GLY A 7 7.56 -15.29 -21.75
N GLY A 8 8.46 -14.90 -20.84
CA GLY A 8 8.17 -14.80 -19.42
C GLY A 8 7.22 -13.62 -19.18
N LYS A 9 6.02 -13.90 -18.69
CA LYS A 9 5.08 -12.87 -18.21
C LYS A 9 5.73 -12.19 -17.00
N TRP A 10 6.24 -10.97 -17.19
CA TRP A 10 6.82 -10.17 -16.11
C TRP A 10 5.74 -9.87 -15.07
N ARG A 11 5.70 -10.64 -13.99
CA ARG A 11 4.83 -10.37 -12.86
C ARG A 11 5.56 -9.46 -11.88
N LEU A 12 4.95 -8.32 -11.56
CA LEU A 12 5.43 -7.46 -10.49
C LEU A 12 5.31 -8.21 -9.14
N PRO A 13 6.30 -8.10 -8.25
CA PRO A 13 6.21 -8.67 -6.90
C PRO A 13 4.95 -8.17 -6.17
N PRO A 14 4.32 -8.99 -5.30
CA PRO A 14 3.08 -8.63 -4.61
C PRO A 14 3.13 -7.25 -3.94
N ARG A 15 4.20 -6.97 -3.18
CA ARG A 15 4.41 -5.66 -2.53
C ARG A 15 4.43 -4.48 -3.49
N ARG A 16 4.90 -4.66 -4.73
CA ARG A 16 4.91 -3.59 -5.73
C ARG A 16 3.52 -3.39 -6.33
N ARG A 17 2.74 -4.46 -6.48
CA ARG A 17 1.35 -4.40 -6.95
C ARG A 17 0.48 -3.59 -5.98
N ASP A 18 0.60 -3.84 -4.67
CA ASP A 18 -0.18 -3.14 -3.65
C ASP A 18 0.15 -1.64 -3.62
N ARG A 19 1.43 -1.29 -3.71
CA ARG A 19 1.86 0.12 -3.80
C ARG A 19 1.26 0.84 -5.01
N VAL A 20 1.20 0.19 -6.17
CA VAL A 20 0.58 0.78 -7.38
C VAL A 20 -0.92 0.96 -7.20
N ARG A 21 -1.60 0.00 -6.55
CA ARG A 21 -3.04 0.11 -6.25
C ARG A 21 -3.34 1.25 -5.28
N VAL A 22 -2.57 1.36 -4.20
CA VAL A 22 -2.68 2.46 -3.22
C VAL A 22 -2.40 3.81 -3.89
N PHE A 23 -1.36 3.89 -4.74
CA PHE A 23 -1.06 5.10 -5.48
C PHE A 23 -2.23 5.52 -6.38
N ARG A 24 -2.83 4.58 -7.12
CA ARG A 24 -3.99 4.84 -7.98
C ARG A 24 -5.19 5.34 -7.17
N ASP A 25 -5.52 4.69 -6.05
CA ASP A 25 -6.64 5.10 -5.20
C ASP A 25 -6.45 6.53 -4.64
N LEU A 26 -5.24 6.87 -4.19
CA LEU A 26 -4.92 8.22 -3.73
C LEU A 26 -4.99 9.26 -4.86
N TRP A 27 -4.55 8.89 -6.06
CA TRP A 27 -4.60 9.76 -7.23
C TRP A 27 -6.03 10.02 -7.69
N GLU A 28 -6.87 8.98 -7.73
CA GLU A 28 -8.30 9.09 -8.06
C GLU A 28 -9.08 9.93 -7.05
N ARG A 29 -8.64 9.94 -5.78
CA ARG A 29 -9.18 10.82 -4.74
C ARG A 29 -8.70 12.28 -4.84
N GLY A 30 -7.81 12.61 -5.76
CA GLY A 30 -7.31 13.96 -6.00
C GLY A 30 -6.16 14.39 -5.07
N TYR A 31 -5.46 13.46 -4.43
CA TYR A 31 -4.25 13.78 -3.65
C TYR A 31 -3.01 13.84 -4.54
N VAL A 32 -2.12 14.79 -4.27
CA VAL A 32 -0.78 14.78 -4.85
C VAL A 32 0.09 13.82 -4.04
N VAL A 33 0.57 12.76 -4.69
CA VAL A 33 1.38 11.71 -4.05
C VAL A 33 2.84 11.87 -4.44
N THR A 34 3.74 11.93 -3.46
CA THR A 34 5.19 11.91 -3.68
C THR A 34 5.85 10.79 -2.89
N PHE A 35 7.14 10.56 -3.12
CA PHE A 35 7.88 9.51 -2.42
C PHE A 35 8.15 9.89 -0.95
N GLY A 36 7.81 8.97 -0.04
CA GLY A 36 8.00 9.13 1.40
C GLY A 36 9.36 8.66 1.93
N SER A 37 10.30 8.29 1.06
CA SER A 37 11.54 7.59 1.43
C SER A 37 12.39 8.33 2.48
N LYS A 38 12.38 9.66 2.45
CA LYS A 38 13.06 10.53 3.45
C LYS A 38 12.56 10.30 4.88
N PHE A 39 11.35 9.82 5.04
CA PHE A 39 10.68 9.63 6.33
C PHE A 39 10.41 8.14 6.61
N GLY A 40 11.04 7.21 5.88
CA GLY A 40 10.78 5.79 6.06
C GLY A 40 9.34 5.37 5.75
N ALA A 41 8.66 6.16 4.90
CA ALA A 41 7.34 5.85 4.38
C ALA A 41 7.42 5.53 2.88
N ASP A 42 6.41 4.87 2.34
CA ASP A 42 6.33 4.60 0.90
C ASP A 42 5.91 5.87 0.16
N PHE A 43 4.88 6.52 0.67
CA PHE A 43 4.29 7.70 0.04
C PHE A 43 4.09 8.84 1.03
N LEU A 44 4.01 10.04 0.48
CA LEU A 44 3.70 11.27 1.16
C LEU A 44 2.56 11.94 0.38
N ILE A 45 1.46 12.24 1.06
CA ILE A 45 0.27 12.80 0.42
C ILE A 45 0.11 14.28 0.75
N TYR A 46 -0.37 15.05 -0.23
CA TYR A 46 -0.67 16.46 -0.11
C TYR A 46 -2.08 16.70 -0.64
N LYS A 47 -2.82 17.57 0.03
CA LYS A 47 -4.16 18.00 -0.42
C LYS A 47 -4.11 18.94 -1.62
N ASP A 48 -2.99 19.62 -1.80
CA ASP A 48 -2.77 20.63 -2.84
C ASP A 48 -1.28 20.61 -3.23
N ASP A 49 -0.82 21.61 -3.98
CA ASP A 49 0.56 21.71 -4.43
C ASP A 49 1.60 21.57 -3.30
N PRO A 50 2.63 20.71 -3.46
CA PRO A 50 3.70 20.55 -2.49
C PRO A 50 4.49 21.84 -2.18
N LYS A 51 4.37 22.85 -3.06
CA LYS A 51 4.99 24.17 -2.91
C LYS A 51 4.20 25.11 -2.00
N ARG A 52 2.89 24.87 -1.82
CA ARG A 52 1.98 25.76 -1.09
C ARG A 52 1.41 25.11 0.16
N ALA A 53 1.28 23.78 0.17
CA ALA A 53 0.74 23.01 1.28
C ALA A 53 1.79 22.11 1.94
N HIS A 54 1.66 21.93 3.25
CA HIS A 54 2.40 20.90 3.96
C HIS A 54 1.82 19.53 3.62
N ALA A 55 2.67 18.50 3.61
CA ALA A 55 2.18 17.14 3.47
C ALA A 55 1.19 16.80 4.59
N GLU A 56 0.06 16.23 4.21
CA GLU A 56 -1.07 15.87 5.07
C GLU A 56 -0.71 14.64 5.90
N ALA A 57 -0.24 13.59 5.23
CA ALA A 57 0.09 12.33 5.87
C ALA A 57 1.22 11.57 5.17
N LEU A 58 1.89 10.73 5.95
CA LEU A 58 2.81 9.69 5.52
C LEU A 58 2.01 8.39 5.37
N ILE A 59 2.26 7.65 4.28
CA ILE A 59 1.61 6.38 4.00
C ILE A 59 2.64 5.26 3.89
N VAL A 60 2.42 4.21 4.68
CA VAL A 60 3.15 2.95 4.60
C VAL A 60 2.22 1.87 4.09
N VAL A 61 2.62 1.19 3.02
CA VAL A 61 1.87 0.10 2.42
C VAL A 61 2.30 -1.22 3.03
N LYS A 62 1.35 -1.95 3.60
CA LYS A 62 1.55 -3.26 4.22
C LYS A 62 0.52 -4.25 3.68
N ALA A 63 0.93 -5.51 3.53
CA ALA A 63 -0.01 -6.54 3.12
C ALA A 63 -1.08 -6.70 4.22
N TYR A 64 -2.30 -7.11 3.83
CA TYR A 64 -3.43 -7.15 4.75
C TYR A 64 -3.21 -8.13 5.91
N GLU A 65 -2.55 -9.25 5.62
CA GLU A 65 -2.19 -10.28 6.59
C GLU A 65 -0.77 -10.12 7.15
N GLU A 66 -0.06 -9.03 6.79
CA GLU A 66 1.30 -8.80 7.30
C GLU A 66 1.24 -8.31 8.74
N GLU A 67 1.75 -9.13 9.66
CA GLU A 67 1.93 -8.72 11.06
C GLU A 67 2.97 -7.61 11.19
N PHE A 68 2.71 -6.68 12.10
CA PHE A 68 3.68 -5.65 12.47
C PHE A 68 4.62 -6.15 13.56
N ALA A 69 5.92 -6.13 13.29
CA ALA A 69 6.90 -6.28 14.36
C ALA A 69 6.78 -5.10 15.34
N ARG A 70 6.86 -5.37 16.65
CA ARG A 70 6.77 -4.31 17.69
C ARG A 70 7.79 -3.18 17.47
N VAL A 71 9.00 -3.55 17.03
CA VAL A 71 10.08 -2.61 16.73
C VAL A 71 9.76 -1.67 15.57
N ASP A 72 9.01 -2.14 14.58
CA ASP A 72 8.59 -1.34 13.43
C ASP A 72 7.56 -0.30 13.88
N VAL A 73 6.56 -0.71 14.67
CA VAL A 73 5.54 0.20 15.22
C VAL A 73 6.18 1.32 16.04
N VAL A 74 7.13 0.99 16.92
CA VAL A 74 7.87 1.98 17.72
C VAL A 74 8.66 2.94 16.81
N SER A 75 9.28 2.42 15.75
CA SER A 75 10.03 3.22 14.77
C SER A 75 9.10 4.20 14.03
N PHE A 76 7.95 3.73 13.56
CA PHE A 76 6.94 4.57 12.92
C PHE A 76 6.39 5.63 13.87
N CYS A 77 6.12 5.29 15.14
CA CYS A 77 5.72 6.23 16.18
C CYS A 77 6.75 7.34 16.40
N ARG A 78 8.04 6.98 16.44
CA ARG A 78 9.13 7.95 16.58
C ARG A 78 9.15 8.91 15.39
N VAL A 79 9.09 8.39 14.17
CA VAL A 79 9.08 9.23 12.97
C VAL A 79 7.87 10.15 12.94
N ALA A 80 6.67 9.60 13.15
CA ALA A 80 5.41 10.36 13.16
C ALA A 80 5.48 11.55 14.15
N LYS A 81 6.05 11.31 15.34
CA LYS A 81 6.22 12.36 16.36
C LYS A 81 7.27 13.41 15.98
N MET A 82 8.35 13.01 15.31
CA MET A 82 9.38 13.95 14.85
C MET A 82 8.88 14.87 13.74
N VAL A 83 8.11 14.35 12.79
CA VAL A 83 7.65 15.14 11.64
C VAL A 83 6.35 15.91 11.90
N LYS A 84 5.67 15.66 13.03
CA LYS A 84 4.34 16.23 13.38
C LYS A 84 3.31 16.07 12.26
N LYS A 85 3.33 14.91 11.57
CA LYS A 85 2.40 14.58 10.48
C LYS A 85 1.60 13.34 10.84
N GLN A 86 0.43 13.20 10.23
CA GLN A 86 -0.35 11.98 10.36
C GLN A 86 0.39 10.82 9.69
N PHE A 87 0.30 9.64 10.30
CA PHE A 87 0.90 8.42 9.78
C PHE A 87 -0.21 7.41 9.54
N LEU A 88 -0.33 6.94 8.31
CA LEU A 88 -1.39 6.04 7.86
C LEU A 88 -0.76 4.75 7.32
N PHE A 89 -1.34 3.63 7.71
CA PHE A 89 -1.10 2.34 7.09
C PHE A 89 -2.14 2.11 6.01
N ALA A 90 -1.69 1.77 4.80
CA ALA A 90 -2.55 1.41 3.70
C ALA A 90 -2.42 -0.10 3.43
N SER A 91 -3.57 -0.76 3.30
CA SER A 91 -3.62 -2.16 2.91
C SER A 91 -4.69 -2.40 1.86
N VAL A 92 -4.42 -3.30 0.93
CA VAL A 92 -5.33 -3.62 -0.17
C VAL A 92 -6.04 -4.92 0.19
N ARG A 93 -7.36 -4.87 0.35
CA ARG A 93 -8.18 -6.07 0.56
C ARG A 93 -8.69 -6.56 -0.79
N SER A 94 -8.23 -7.73 -1.22
CA SER A 94 -8.85 -8.44 -2.35
C SER A 94 -10.08 -9.17 -1.82
N ASN A 95 -11.27 -8.83 -2.31
CA ASN A 95 -12.53 -9.39 -1.79
C ASN A 95 -12.79 -10.86 -2.24
N GLY A 96 -11.73 -11.64 -2.44
CA GLY A 96 -11.77 -12.99 -3.00
C GLY A 96 -10.83 -13.99 -2.35
N ASP A 97 -10.36 -13.74 -1.12
CA ASP A 97 -9.47 -14.68 -0.44
C ASP A 97 -10.26 -15.80 0.26
N SER A 98 -10.71 -16.75 -0.55
CA SER A 98 -10.70 -18.15 -0.12
C SER A 98 -9.27 -18.62 -0.35
N GLY A 99 -8.52 -18.84 0.73
CA GLY A 99 -7.13 -19.26 0.62
C GLY A 99 -6.97 -20.48 -0.29
N GLY A 100 -5.88 -20.53 -1.06
CA GLY A 100 -5.48 -21.76 -1.72
C GLY A 100 -4.68 -21.58 -3.01
N THR A 101 -3.45 -22.12 -2.95
CA THR A 101 -2.75 -22.86 -4.02
C THR A 101 -2.44 -22.17 -5.35
N ASP A 102 -1.14 -22.17 -5.67
CA ASP A 102 -0.58 -22.08 -7.02
C ASP A 102 -1.36 -22.97 -8.00
N GLY A 103 -2.29 -22.37 -8.73
CA GLY A 103 -3.10 -23.02 -9.76
C GLY A 103 -3.12 -22.15 -11.00
N ASP A 104 -2.39 -22.58 -12.02
CA ASP A 104 -2.45 -22.10 -13.40
C ASP A 104 -3.89 -22.20 -13.90
N ASN A 105 -4.53 -21.07 -14.21
CA ASN A 105 -5.81 -21.06 -14.89
C ASN A 105 -5.85 -19.90 -15.89
N ASP A 106 -5.60 -20.26 -17.14
CA ASP A 106 -5.97 -19.49 -18.32
C ASP A 106 -7.50 -19.44 -18.37
N LYS A 107 -8.07 -18.28 -18.04
CA LYS A 107 -9.42 -17.92 -18.44
C LYS A 107 -9.45 -16.46 -18.82
N ASP A 108 -9.56 -16.23 -20.12
CA ASP A 108 -10.26 -15.10 -20.69
C ASP A 108 -11.67 -15.08 -20.11
N THR A 109 -11.85 -14.33 -19.02
CA THR A 109 -13.16 -13.98 -18.51
C THR A 109 -13.12 -12.50 -18.22
N ASP A 110 -14.02 -11.78 -18.89
CA ASP A 110 -14.35 -10.37 -18.74
C ASP A 110 -14.84 -10.10 -17.30
N SER A 111 -13.89 -10.19 -16.36
CA SER A 111 -14.15 -10.31 -14.94
C SER A 111 -14.29 -8.92 -14.40
N ALA A 112 -15.55 -8.53 -14.18
CA ALA A 112 -15.99 -7.42 -13.35
C ALA A 112 -14.87 -6.96 -12.41
N VAL A 113 -14.42 -5.72 -12.61
CA VAL A 113 -13.39 -5.07 -11.80
C VAL A 113 -13.80 -5.21 -10.35
N ALA A 114 -13.27 -6.23 -9.66
CA ALA A 114 -13.49 -6.41 -8.25
C ALA A 114 -13.07 -5.10 -7.61
N VAL A 115 -13.99 -4.47 -6.89
CA VAL A 115 -13.73 -3.20 -6.22
C VAL A 115 -12.71 -3.50 -5.13
N ASP A 116 -11.43 -3.48 -5.49
CA ASP A 116 -10.30 -3.63 -4.59
C ASP A 116 -10.41 -2.51 -3.55
N SER A 117 -10.88 -2.84 -2.35
CA SER A 117 -11.06 -1.85 -1.30
C SER A 117 -9.72 -1.59 -0.61
N VAL A 118 -9.19 -0.38 -0.77
CA VAL A 118 -8.02 0.06 -0.01
C VAL A 118 -8.48 0.57 1.35
N VAL A 119 -7.93 -0.02 2.41
CA VAL A 119 -8.21 0.35 3.79
C VAL A 119 -7.04 1.18 4.32
N TYR A 120 -7.37 2.31 4.95
CA TYR A 120 -6.41 3.19 5.59
C TYR A 120 -6.64 3.21 7.09
N VAL A 121 -5.61 2.89 7.87
CA VAL A 121 -5.66 2.88 9.33
C VAL A 121 -4.61 3.84 9.87
N SER A 122 -5.01 4.79 10.72
CA SER A 122 -4.03 5.67 11.35
C SER A 122 -3.20 4.93 12.39
N LEU A 123 -1.92 5.30 12.52
CA LEU A 123 -1.02 4.74 13.52
C LEU A 123 -1.60 4.87 14.95
N THR A 124 -2.24 5.99 15.26
CA THR A 124 -2.91 6.20 16.54
C THR A 124 -4.03 5.20 16.76
N HIS A 125 -4.86 4.95 15.74
CA HIS A 125 -5.93 3.98 15.84
C HIS A 125 -5.39 2.54 15.98
N ALA A 126 -4.36 2.18 15.22
CA ALA A 126 -3.70 0.88 15.32
C ALA A 126 -3.13 0.62 16.73
N VAL A 127 -2.48 1.62 17.34
CA VAL A 127 -1.93 1.51 18.71
C VAL A 127 -3.03 1.40 19.76
N LEU A 128 -4.15 2.10 19.58
CA LEU A 128 -5.30 2.02 20.49
C LEU A 128 -5.95 0.63 20.47
N VAL A 129 -6.15 0.05 19.29
CA VAL A 129 -6.73 -1.29 19.14
C VAL A 129 -5.80 -2.38 19.68
N SER A 130 -4.49 -2.18 19.63
CA SER A 130 -3.50 -3.13 20.16
C SER A 130 -3.41 -3.19 21.70
N ARG A 131 -4.12 -2.32 22.44
CA ARG A 131 -4.09 -2.29 23.91
C ARG A 131 -5.18 -3.14 24.58
N HIS A 132 -5.91 -3.92 23.82
CA HIS A 132 -7.01 -4.76 24.30
C HIS A 132 -6.70 -6.25 24.12
#